data_AF-A0A090QFJ0-F1
#
_entry.id   AF-A0A090QFJ0-F1
#
_cell.length_a   1.000
_cell.length_b   1.000
_cell.length_c   1.000
_cell.angle_alpha   90.00
_cell.angle_beta   90.00
_cell.angle_gamma   90.00
#
_symmetry.space_group_name_H-M   'P 1'
#
loop_
_entity.id
_entity.type
_entity.pdbx_description
1 polymer ?
#
loop_
_entity_poly.entity_id
_entity_poly.type
_entity_poly.pdbx_seq_one_letter_code
_entity_poly.pdbx_strand_id
1 'polypeptide(L)'
;MCTKQYRYIPGIATITEATTAMHLGCEMIKIFPANVIGSAFAKAVKSVLPQLAIMPTGGINPTEDGLKEWFKAGVNCVGMGSQLFDKLKINNGDFEGLELDIAKAVKVAITIQS
;
A
#
# COMPACT_ATOMS: atom_id res chain seq x y z
N MET A 1 -9.12 2.84 -20.66
CA MET A 1 -7.64 2.73 -20.81
C MET A 1 -7.02 3.59 -19.73
N CYS A 2 -5.98 3.11 -19.03
CA CYS A 2 -5.15 3.96 -18.17
C CYS A 2 -4.44 4.97 -19.09
N THR A 3 -4.90 6.22 -19.05
CA THR A 3 -4.37 7.27 -19.94
C THR A 3 -3.22 7.99 -19.25
N LYS A 4 -2.24 8.46 -20.03
CA LYS A 4 -1.14 9.29 -19.49
C LYS A 4 -1.63 10.62 -18.90
N GLN A 5 -2.85 11.05 -19.22
CA GLN A 5 -3.43 12.30 -18.74
C GLN A 5 -3.88 12.22 -17.27
N TYR A 6 -4.37 11.06 -16.82
CA TYR A 6 -4.82 10.86 -15.44
C TYR A 6 -4.26 9.55 -14.89
N ARG A 7 -3.45 9.64 -13.83
CA ARG A 7 -2.95 8.45 -13.14
C ARG A 7 -4.10 7.76 -12.42
N TYR A 8 -4.37 6.53 -12.83
CA TYR A 8 -5.36 5.65 -12.23
C TYR A 8 -4.66 4.41 -11.68
N ILE A 9 -4.94 4.07 -10.42
CA ILE A 9 -4.37 2.92 -9.72
C ILE A 9 -5.53 1.99 -9.33
N PRO A 10 -5.89 1.00 -10.19
CA PRO A 10 -7.04 0.14 -9.94
C PRO A 10 -6.82 -0.76 -8.72
N GLY A 11 -7.89 -0.94 -7.94
CA GLY A 11 -7.95 -1.95 -6.88
C GLY A 11 -8.13 -3.35 -7.48
N ILE A 12 -7.35 -4.33 -7.00
CA ILE A 12 -7.41 -5.72 -7.46
C ILE A 12 -7.34 -6.69 -6.28
N ALA A 13 -7.83 -7.91 -6.51
CA ALA A 13 -7.76 -9.05 -5.60
C ALA A 13 -7.32 -10.37 -6.30
N THR A 14 -7.11 -10.36 -7.61
CA THR A 14 -6.73 -11.55 -8.40
C THR A 14 -5.62 -11.25 -9.42
N ILE A 15 -4.92 -12.30 -9.88
CA ILE A 15 -3.88 -12.18 -10.91
C ILE A 15 -4.48 -11.75 -12.26
N THR A 16 -5.68 -12.24 -12.61
CA THR A 16 -6.37 -11.86 -13.84
C THR A 16 -6.70 -10.37 -13.88
N GLU A 17 -7.09 -9.78 -12.75
CA GLU A 17 -7.31 -8.33 -12.67
C GLU A 17 -5.99 -7.55 -12.79
N ALA A 18 -4.90 -8.04 -12.18
CA ALA A 18 -3.59 -7.42 -12.30
C ALA A 18 -3.07 -7.42 -13.76
N THR A 19 -3.20 -8.55 -14.48
CA THR A 19 -2.83 -8.64 -15.90
C THR A 19 -3.73 -7.75 -16.76
N THR A 20 -5.03 -7.71 -16.47
CA THR A 20 -5.98 -6.83 -17.16
C THR A 20 -5.61 -5.36 -16.98
N ALA A 21 -5.30 -4.92 -15.76
CA ALA A 21 -4.87 -3.54 -15.48
C ALA A 21 -3.61 -3.18 -16.28
N MET A 22 -2.62 -4.08 -16.30
CA MET A 22 -1.39 -3.86 -17.06
C MET A 22 -1.64 -3.77 -18.57
N HIS A 23 -2.47 -4.64 -19.15
CA HIS A 23 -2.86 -4.57 -20.56
C HIS A 23 -3.61 -3.29 -20.91
N LEU A 24 -4.34 -2.71 -19.96
CA LEU A 24 -5.01 -1.43 -20.12
C LEU A 24 -4.07 -0.22 -19.95
N GLY A 25 -2.77 -0.46 -19.70
CA GLY A 25 -1.73 0.56 -19.61
C GLY A 25 -1.45 1.08 -18.20
N CYS A 26 -1.93 0.40 -17.15
CA CYS A 26 -1.69 0.83 -15.77
C CYS A 26 -0.30 0.37 -15.30
N GLU A 27 0.51 1.31 -14.82
CA GLU A 27 1.87 1.04 -14.33
C GLU A 27 1.91 0.58 -12.86
N MET A 28 0.82 0.85 -12.12
CA MET A 28 0.67 0.48 -10.72
C MET A 28 -0.74 -0.07 -10.46
N ILE A 29 -0.82 -1.05 -9.57
CA ILE A 29 -2.07 -1.59 -9.03
C ILE A 29 -2.14 -1.40 -7.51
N LYS A 30 -3.36 -1.40 -6.99
CA LYS A 30 -3.65 -1.39 -5.56
C LYS A 30 -4.17 -2.76 -5.15
N ILE A 31 -3.46 -3.49 -4.28
CA ILE A 31 -4.02 -4.69 -3.65
C ILE A 31 -4.98 -4.23 -2.56
N PHE A 32 -6.26 -4.58 -2.65
CA PHE A 32 -7.26 -4.14 -1.69
C PHE A 32 -8.41 -5.15 -1.53
N PRO A 33 -8.84 -5.48 -0.28
CA PRO A 33 -8.25 -5.07 1.00
C PRO A 33 -7.01 -5.92 1.35
N ALA A 34 -5.87 -5.25 1.61
CA ALA A 34 -4.58 -5.90 1.74
C ALA A 34 -4.47 -6.84 2.93
N ASN A 35 -5.07 -6.53 4.08
CA ASN A 35 -5.06 -7.40 5.25
C ASN A 35 -5.80 -8.74 5.04
N VAL A 36 -6.76 -8.79 4.11
CA VAL A 36 -7.48 -10.04 3.77
C VAL A 36 -6.71 -10.84 2.74
N ILE A 37 -6.15 -10.16 1.74
CA ILE A 37 -5.43 -10.80 0.62
C ILE A 37 -4.02 -11.26 1.03
N GLY A 38 -3.34 -10.49 1.87
CA GLY A 38 -2.02 -10.79 2.43
C GLY A 38 -0.83 -10.49 1.51
N SER A 39 0.34 -10.35 2.13
CA SER A 39 1.61 -10.04 1.45
C SER A 39 2.11 -11.15 0.53
N ALA A 40 1.73 -12.40 0.79
CA ALA A 40 2.04 -13.54 -0.07
C ALA A 40 1.47 -13.36 -1.49
N PHE A 41 0.31 -12.73 -1.63
CA PHE A 41 -0.26 -12.43 -2.94
C PHE A 41 0.56 -11.38 -3.70
N ALA A 42 1.11 -10.36 -3.03
CA ALA A 42 2.00 -9.40 -3.67
C ALA A 42 3.25 -10.08 -4.25
N LYS A 43 3.83 -11.07 -3.53
CA LYS A 43 4.93 -11.89 -4.05
C LYS A 43 4.51 -12.69 -5.29
N ALA A 44 3.32 -13.28 -5.27
CA ALA A 44 2.79 -14.03 -6.41
C ALA A 44 2.55 -13.13 -7.64
N VAL A 45 2.06 -11.90 -7.45
CA VAL A 45 1.95 -10.92 -8.53
C VAL A 45 3.34 -10.60 -9.07
N LYS A 46 4.32 -10.31 -8.21
CA LYS A 46 5.69 -9.97 -8.64
C LYS A 46 6.41 -11.13 -9.35
N SER A 47 6.11 -12.38 -9.03
CA SER A 47 6.70 -13.53 -9.75
C SER A 47 6.21 -13.65 -11.19
N VAL A 48 5.01 -13.15 -11.50
CA VAL A 48 4.42 -13.20 -12.85
C VAL A 48 4.61 -11.87 -13.59
N LEU A 49 4.50 -10.75 -12.89
CA LEU A 49 4.48 -9.37 -13.40
C LEU A 49 5.53 -8.50 -12.66
N PRO A 50 6.84 -8.79 -12.78
CA PRO A 50 7.89 -8.12 -12.00
C PRO A 50 7.92 -6.59 -12.18
N GLN A 51 7.56 -6.12 -13.38
CA GLN A 51 7.51 -4.70 -13.75
C GLN A 51 6.33 -3.93 -13.16
N LEU A 52 5.25 -4.62 -12.77
CA LEU A 52 4.02 -3.94 -12.32
C LEU A 52 4.21 -3.41 -10.90
N ALA A 53 4.07 -2.10 -10.70
CA ALA A 53 4.22 -1.52 -9.36
C ALA A 53 3.02 -1.87 -8.47
N ILE A 54 3.25 -2.06 -7.17
CA ILE A 54 2.22 -2.53 -6.23
C ILE A 54 2.12 -1.59 -5.03
N MET A 55 0.89 -1.19 -4.71
CA MET A 55 0.51 -0.46 -3.49
C MET A 55 -0.55 -1.25 -2.70
N PRO A 56 -0.21 -2.09 -1.71
CA PRO A 56 -1.20 -2.68 -0.83
C PRO A 56 -1.89 -1.60 0.00
N THR A 57 -3.20 -1.69 0.18
CA THR A 57 -4.00 -0.75 0.97
C THR A 57 -5.11 -1.49 1.69
N GLY A 58 -5.44 -1.03 2.90
CA GLY A 58 -6.50 -1.61 3.74
C GLY A 58 -5.91 -2.51 4.82
N GLY A 59 -5.98 -2.04 6.07
CA GLY A 59 -5.46 -2.77 7.23
C GLY A 59 -3.93 -2.88 7.32
N ILE A 60 -3.19 -2.00 6.64
CA ILE A 60 -1.72 -1.92 6.78
C ILE A 60 -1.38 -1.39 8.18
N ASN A 61 -0.58 -2.15 8.93
CA ASN A 61 -0.10 -1.77 10.25
C ASN A 61 1.13 -0.84 10.12
N PRO A 62 1.11 0.38 10.68
CA PRO A 62 2.23 1.34 10.59
C PRO A 62 3.44 1.00 11.48
N THR A 63 3.51 -0.21 12.05
CA THR A 63 4.67 -0.69 12.81
C THR A 63 5.79 -1.15 11.87
N GLU A 64 7.01 -1.26 12.42
CA GLU A 64 8.17 -1.74 11.68
C GLU A 64 7.98 -3.14 11.10
N ASP A 65 7.46 -4.08 11.89
CA ASP A 65 7.20 -5.45 11.42
C ASP A 65 6.11 -5.50 10.35
N GLY A 66 5.03 -4.73 10.55
CA GLY A 66 3.94 -4.63 9.60
C GLY A 66 4.41 -4.10 8.24
N LEU A 67 5.23 -3.05 8.24
CA LEU A 67 5.78 -2.48 7.02
C LEU A 67 6.84 -3.38 6.37
N LYS A 68 7.74 -3.99 7.17
CA LYS A 68 8.76 -4.92 6.67
C LYS A 68 8.15 -6.11 5.93
N GLU A 69 7.02 -6.63 6.40
CA GLU A 69 6.31 -7.73 5.74
C GLU A 69 5.99 -7.39 4.27
N TRP A 70 5.41 -6.21 4.03
CA TRP A 70 5.03 -5.76 2.71
C TRP A 70 6.23 -5.40 1.83
N PHE A 71 7.21 -4.68 2.36
CA PHE A 71 8.41 -4.33 1.58
C PHE A 71 9.24 -5.56 1.20
N LYS A 72 9.36 -6.56 2.08
CA LYS A 72 9.96 -7.86 1.74
C LYS A 72 9.16 -8.65 0.70
N ALA A 73 7.88 -8.33 0.50
CA ALA A 73 7.07 -8.88 -0.57
C ALA A 73 7.27 -8.17 -1.93
N GLY A 74 8.12 -7.14 -1.97
CA GLY A 74 8.48 -6.43 -3.20
C GLY A 74 7.50 -5.32 -3.59
N VAL A 75 6.67 -4.83 -2.68
CA VAL A 75 5.78 -3.69 -2.97
C VAL A 75 6.57 -2.39 -3.09
N ASN A 76 6.05 -1.45 -3.87
CA ASN A 76 6.75 -0.19 -4.18
C ASN A 76 6.45 0.91 -3.15
N CYS A 77 5.27 0.87 -2.56
CA CYS A 77 4.81 1.77 -1.50
C CYS A 77 3.71 1.07 -0.72
N VAL A 78 3.21 1.67 0.35
CA VAL A 78 2.02 1.19 1.08
C VAL A 78 0.99 2.31 1.17
N GLY A 79 -0.29 1.96 1.07
CA GLY A 79 -1.40 2.86 1.32
C GLY A 79 -1.94 2.67 2.73
N MET A 80 -1.81 3.70 3.57
CA MET A 80 -2.32 3.69 4.93
C MET A 80 -3.49 4.66 5.07
N GLY A 81 -4.52 4.23 5.81
CA GLY A 81 -5.74 4.98 6.05
C GLY A 81 -6.06 5.00 7.54
N SER A 82 -7.16 4.35 7.94
CA SER A 82 -7.63 4.33 9.34
C SER A 82 -6.60 3.89 10.38
N GLN A 83 -5.62 3.08 10.01
CA GLN A 83 -4.55 2.63 10.92
C GLN A 83 -3.49 3.71 11.19
N LEU A 84 -3.40 4.73 10.33
CA LEU A 84 -2.47 5.85 10.47
C LEU A 84 -3.12 7.04 11.21
N PHE A 85 -4.45 7.18 11.08
CA PHE A 85 -5.20 8.28 11.64
C PHE A 85 -6.01 7.83 12.86
N ASP A 86 -5.48 8.07 14.06
CA ASP A 86 -6.19 7.76 15.31
C ASP A 86 -7.44 8.64 15.45
N LYS A 87 -8.61 8.01 15.39
CA LYS A 87 -9.91 8.68 15.51
C LYS A 87 -10.10 9.33 16.88
N LEU A 88 -9.55 8.77 17.95
CA LEU A 88 -9.68 9.34 19.29
C LEU A 88 -8.92 10.66 19.37
N LYS A 89 -7.69 10.70 18.85
CA LYS A 89 -6.89 11.92 18.78
C LYS A 89 -7.58 13.00 17.95
N ILE A 90 -8.10 12.63 16.77
CA ILE A 90 -8.86 13.55 15.91
C ILE A 90 -10.08 14.11 16.65
N ASN A 91 -10.88 13.25 17.28
CA ASN A 91 -12.09 13.67 17.99
C ASN A 91 -11.79 14.55 19.21
N ASN A 92 -10.64 14.35 19.85
CA ASN A 92 -10.19 15.13 20.99
C ASN A 92 -9.43 16.40 20.60
N GLY A 93 -9.18 16.63 19.30
CA GLY A 93 -8.37 17.75 18.82
C GLY A 93 -6.87 17.63 19.11
N ASP A 94 -6.38 16.43 19.45
CA ASP A 94 -4.97 16.14 19.71
C ASP A 94 -4.20 15.99 18.38
N PHE A 95 -4.04 17.11 17.67
CA PHE A 95 -3.34 17.13 16.39
C PHE A 95 -1.82 17.01 16.55
N GLU A 96 -1.26 17.48 17.67
CA GLU A 96 0.17 17.31 17.99
C GLU A 96 0.50 15.83 18.19
N GLY A 97 -0.31 15.11 18.98
CA GLY A 97 -0.14 13.67 19.17
C GLY A 97 -0.35 12.87 17.88
N LEU A 98 -1.23 13.33 16.98
CA LEU A 98 -1.44 12.72 15.67
C LEU A 98 -0.23 12.95 14.74
N GLU A 99 0.32 14.16 14.73
CA GLU A 99 1.52 14.49 13.95
C GLU A 99 2.71 13.61 14.35
N LEU A 100 2.93 13.43 15.65
CA LEU A 100 4.01 12.57 16.17
C LEU A 100 3.87 11.11 15.72
N ASP A 101 2.65 10.56 15.75
CA ASP A 101 2.39 9.19 15.31
C ASP A 101 2.66 9.01 13.80
N ILE A 102 2.19 9.96 12.99
CA ILE A 102 2.39 9.94 11.54
C ILE A 102 3.88 10.09 11.21
N ALA A 103 4.57 11.04 11.86
CA ALA A 103 6.00 11.24 11.69
C ALA A 103 6.80 9.97 12.04
N LYS A 104 6.43 9.26 13.10
CA LYS A 104 7.02 7.97 13.47
C LYS A 104 6.79 6.92 12.38
N ALA A 105 5.56 6.76 11.88
CA ALA A 105 5.23 5.80 10.83
C ALA A 105 6.01 6.08 9.52
N VAL A 106 6.11 7.36 9.12
CA VAL A 106 6.89 7.79 7.95
C VAL A 106 8.38 7.50 8.14
N LYS A 107 8.94 7.79 9.32
CA LYS A 107 10.35 7.50 9.64
C LYS A 107 10.66 6.01 9.54
N VAL A 108 9.75 5.16 10.03
CA VAL A 108 9.88 3.70 9.91
C VAL A 108 9.84 3.28 8.44
N ALA A 109 8.89 3.79 7.65
CA ALA A 109 8.79 3.46 6.22
C ALA A 109 10.06 3.84 5.44
N ILE A 110 10.62 5.04 5.67
CA ILE A 110 11.86 5.51 5.05
C ILE A 110 13.03 4.58 5.42
N THR A 111 13.15 4.21 6.69
CA THR A 111 14.22 3.32 7.18
C THR A 111 14.17 1.95 6.52
N ILE A 112 12.98 1.40 6.27
CA ILE A 112 12.82 0.08 5.66
C ILE A 112 13.08 0.09 4.15
N GLN A 113 12.79 1.20 3.47
CA GLN A 113 13.00 1.34 2.02
C GLN A 113 14.43 1.74 1.62
N SER A 114 15.24 2.20 2.59
CA SER A 114 16.66 2.57 2.39
C SER A 114 17.54 1.32 2.25
#